data_AF-A0A7S1LR16-F1
#
_entry.id   AF-A0A7S1LR16-F1
#
_cell.length_a   1.000
_cell.length_b   1.000
_cell.length_c   1.000
_cell.angle_alpha   90.00
_cell.angle_beta   90.00
_cell.angle_gamma   90.00
#
_symmetry.space_group_name_H-M   'P 1'
#
loop_
_entity.id
_entity.type
_entity.pdbx_description
1 polymer ?
#
loop_
_entity_poly.entity_id
_entity_poly.type
_entity_poly.pdbx_seq_one_letter_code
_entity_poly.pdbx_strand_id
1 'polypeptide(L)'
;LKSSRRSPGDAMSGASYHRFLDSDSGPPASPTSPFVRPAPSGRQTDECTRGTLCPKHKFYDQYFLEGTGLFCELQAAVQEQDDTVAELNDIASRGISSSAWWASYTTPLNRTARTRIHAMHLAANLGSVELMRWIERHCGRSDVVNEKATIQFGERPPVAHYTPLMCALFMSRVDAVIWLLDNKASAKAANVDGFTPLHLLAQFGMPNLPLERRREAMHKVATKLVDKKADLSVKSGPLTHRTDPDAEFDRNKRPLDIAALKTRAYPKQMLYLLTTSYHCPAKSKLFKEVHTIAKANPSGAETLMESVKANITGQLKEQLIQEVVEKASKQKHIDMLVTILRMTPVVGAELLKLLLLEPKVRDPHRYPLPVYTTLPNRVMCCTYQKVSVWDKCGGAHRNDGNLDRGRAESRAPWQALFRRLSSRLRRRDAGAEQAGADAPPPQWHSLFKQDLPADPLRHDRVYEVKVRLLSFPGILDLRVLSILSRVWYYGHHMRIFAQLPVQAIVCTMWSRSWPTFHFVMFRDLLLLLVLLSLGIFPPPADCVVVQR
;
A
#
# COMPACT_ATOMS: atom_id res chain seq x y z
N LEU A 1 -30.09 26.02 26.19
CA LEU A 1 -29.91 26.95 27.32
C LEU A 1 -28.80 26.47 28.27
N LYS A 2 -27.55 26.83 27.96
CA LYS A 2 -26.53 27.39 28.87
C LYS A 2 -25.28 27.59 28.02
N SER A 3 -24.96 28.86 27.88
CA SER A 3 -23.92 29.45 27.03
C SER A 3 -22.53 29.22 27.59
N SER A 4 -21.56 29.01 26.71
CA SER A 4 -20.21 29.52 26.90
C SER A 4 -19.68 29.96 25.54
N ARG A 5 -19.62 31.29 25.37
CA ARG A 5 -18.97 31.98 24.26
C ARG A 5 -17.47 31.69 24.33
N ARG A 6 -16.86 31.32 23.21
CA ARG A 6 -15.43 31.60 22.96
C ARG A 6 -15.27 32.17 21.56
N SER A 7 -14.68 33.36 21.56
CA SER A 7 -14.31 34.17 20.40
C SER A 7 -13.26 33.47 19.52
N PRO A 8 -13.16 33.82 18.23
CA PRO A 8 -12.10 33.36 17.34
C PRO A 8 -10.88 34.26 17.53
N GLY A 9 -9.73 33.67 17.89
CA GLY A 9 -8.48 34.40 18.06
C GLY A 9 -7.30 33.44 18.13
N ASP A 10 -6.27 33.75 17.35
CA ASP A 10 -4.90 33.21 17.38
C ASP A 10 -4.66 31.82 16.77
N ALA A 11 -4.78 31.76 15.44
CA ALA A 11 -4.06 30.79 14.61
C ALA A 11 -2.83 31.48 13.97
N MET A 12 -1.72 31.54 14.69
CA MET A 12 -0.41 32.01 14.19
C MET A 12 0.71 31.21 14.85
N SER A 13 1.22 30.19 14.14
CA SER A 13 2.63 29.76 14.07
C SER A 13 2.71 28.31 13.58
N GLY A 14 2.75 28.17 12.26
CA GLY A 14 2.93 26.88 11.58
C GLY A 14 3.85 27.07 10.38
N ALA A 15 5.14 27.31 10.63
CA ALA A 15 6.15 27.34 9.59
C ALA A 15 6.75 25.93 9.45
N SER A 16 6.26 25.16 8.49
CA SER A 16 6.91 23.94 8.01
C SER A 16 6.44 23.64 6.58
N TYR A 17 7.34 23.86 5.62
CA TYR A 17 7.43 23.28 4.27
C TYR A 17 6.15 23.06 3.41
N HIS A 18 5.04 23.73 3.69
CA HIS A 18 3.84 23.70 2.87
C HIS A 18 3.23 25.10 2.75
N ARG A 19 3.63 25.82 1.70
CA ARG A 19 2.81 26.87 1.10
C ARG A 19 3.18 27.05 -0.38
N PHE A 20 2.67 26.16 -1.22
CA PHE A 20 2.51 26.42 -2.65
C PHE A 20 1.25 25.70 -3.11
N LEU A 21 0.35 26.49 -3.68
CA LEU A 21 -0.94 26.21 -4.35
C LEU A 21 -2.07 27.00 -3.68
N ASP A 22 -2.22 28.26 -4.10
CA ASP A 22 -3.51 28.91 -4.35
C ASP A 22 -3.25 30.33 -4.90
N SER A 23 -3.46 30.51 -6.20
CA SER A 23 -3.68 31.82 -6.81
C SER A 23 -4.57 31.65 -8.03
N ASP A 24 -5.85 32.04 -7.91
CA ASP A 24 -6.62 32.65 -9.01
C ASP A 24 -7.94 33.22 -8.49
N SER A 25 -8.21 34.52 -8.76
CA SER A 25 -9.36 35.03 -9.54
C SER A 25 -9.76 36.51 -9.25
N GLY A 26 -9.21 37.45 -10.05
CA GLY A 26 -9.81 38.68 -10.67
C GLY A 26 -10.38 39.86 -9.84
N PRO A 27 -10.77 41.02 -10.47
CA PRO A 27 -10.74 41.35 -11.92
C PRO A 27 -10.20 42.82 -12.21
N PRO A 28 -10.54 43.55 -13.31
CA PRO A 28 -9.57 44.11 -14.25
C PRO A 28 -9.40 45.65 -14.21
N ALA A 29 -8.27 46.17 -14.67
CA ALA A 29 -8.16 47.57 -15.13
C ALA A 29 -7.07 47.70 -16.21
N SER A 30 -7.46 48.30 -17.33
CA SER A 30 -6.71 48.53 -18.56
C SER A 30 -6.09 49.96 -18.61
N PRO A 31 -5.55 50.46 -19.73
CA PRO A 31 -4.12 50.50 -20.03
C PRO A 31 -3.57 51.93 -20.20
N THR A 32 -2.29 52.18 -19.92
CA THR A 32 -1.55 53.29 -20.55
C THR A 32 -0.05 52.93 -20.70
N SER A 33 0.47 53.32 -21.86
CA SER A 33 1.73 53.01 -22.57
C SER A 33 3.05 53.45 -21.89
N PRO A 34 4.24 53.34 -22.54
CA PRO A 34 4.60 52.61 -23.76
C PRO A 34 5.80 51.66 -23.60
N PHE A 35 5.94 50.81 -24.61
CA PHE A 35 7.12 50.03 -24.99
C PHE A 35 8.45 50.76 -24.78
N VAL A 36 9.34 50.15 -24.00
CA VAL A 36 10.80 50.31 -24.13
C VAL A 36 11.39 48.91 -24.20
N ARG A 37 11.90 48.53 -25.37
CA ARG A 37 12.75 47.35 -25.55
C ARG A 37 14.06 47.59 -24.78
N PRO A 38 14.58 46.65 -23.97
CA PRO A 38 15.99 46.67 -23.62
C PRO A 38 16.79 46.22 -24.84
N ALA A 39 17.72 47.08 -25.27
CA ALA A 39 18.77 46.81 -26.24
C ALA A 39 19.70 45.67 -25.76
N PRO A 40 20.46 45.01 -26.65
CA PRO A 40 21.29 43.87 -26.28
C PRO A 40 22.45 44.35 -25.41
N SER A 41 22.45 43.99 -24.13
CA SER A 41 23.58 44.26 -23.23
C SER A 41 24.76 43.40 -23.67
N GLY A 42 25.79 44.07 -24.16
CA GLY A 42 26.99 43.49 -24.75
C GLY A 42 27.78 42.59 -23.81
N ARG A 43 28.61 41.75 -24.44
CA ARG A 43 29.69 40.98 -23.82
C ARG A 43 30.50 41.87 -22.87
N GLN A 44 30.37 41.63 -21.58
CA GLN A 44 31.44 41.89 -20.63
C GLN A 44 32.35 40.66 -20.64
N THR A 45 33.42 40.76 -21.41
CA THR A 45 34.60 39.91 -21.25
C THR A 45 35.34 40.38 -20.00
N ASP A 46 34.94 39.88 -18.83
CA ASP A 46 35.73 40.04 -17.62
C ASP A 46 36.70 38.86 -17.47
N GLU A 47 37.96 39.20 -17.27
CA GLU A 47 39.12 38.32 -17.27
C GLU A 47 38.96 37.10 -16.33
N CYS A 48 39.00 35.91 -16.92
CA CYS A 48 39.20 34.64 -16.22
C CYS A 48 40.63 34.56 -15.63
N THR A 49 40.87 35.15 -14.46
CA THR A 49 42.01 34.72 -13.61
C THR A 49 41.66 34.79 -12.13
N ARG A 50 41.84 33.65 -11.45
CA ARG A 50 41.89 33.46 -9.98
C ARG A 50 40.68 33.96 -9.15
N GLY A 51 39.81 33.02 -8.79
CA GLY A 51 39.14 33.05 -7.48
C GLY A 51 37.92 33.97 -7.34
N THR A 52 37.30 34.40 -8.42
CA THR A 52 36.03 35.15 -8.37
C THR A 52 34.86 34.24 -7.97
N LEU A 53 34.22 34.58 -6.84
CA LEU A 53 32.99 33.98 -6.32
C LEU A 53 31.88 34.02 -7.40
N CYS A 54 31.15 32.91 -7.60
CA CYS A 54 29.99 32.87 -8.52
C CYS A 54 29.07 34.07 -8.21
N PRO A 55 28.69 34.89 -9.21
CA PRO A 55 27.57 35.80 -9.04
C PRO A 55 26.35 34.96 -8.61
N LYS A 56 25.73 35.36 -7.50
CA LYS A 56 24.64 34.70 -6.76
C LYS A 56 23.68 33.86 -7.66
N HIS A 57 24.00 32.59 -7.90
CA HIS A 57 23.19 31.65 -8.69
C HIS A 57 22.13 30.96 -7.82
N LYS A 58 20.88 30.83 -8.29
CA LYS A 58 19.79 30.11 -7.58
C LYS A 58 19.72 28.61 -7.91
N PHE A 59 20.14 27.75 -6.99
CA PHE A 59 19.88 26.29 -6.99
C PHE A 59 18.54 26.00 -6.29
N TYR A 60 17.74 25.06 -6.81
CA TYR A 60 16.33 24.88 -6.41
C TYR A 60 15.51 26.20 -6.43
N ASP A 61 15.88 27.14 -7.31
CA ASP A 61 15.27 28.47 -7.41
C ASP A 61 15.35 29.34 -6.13
N GLN A 62 16.07 28.89 -5.09
CA GLN A 62 16.07 29.49 -3.76
C GLN A 62 17.46 29.64 -3.12
N TYR A 63 18.39 28.73 -3.40
CA TYR A 63 19.69 28.68 -2.73
C TYR A 63 20.78 29.34 -3.55
N PHE A 64 21.60 30.18 -2.92
CA PHE A 64 22.75 30.75 -3.59
C PHE A 64 23.95 29.82 -3.52
N LEU A 65 24.49 29.45 -4.68
CA LEU A 65 25.71 28.64 -4.76
C LEU A 65 26.95 29.51 -4.53
N GLU A 66 27.80 29.05 -3.63
CA GLU A 66 29.13 29.55 -3.34
C GLU A 66 30.15 28.56 -3.90
N GLY A 67 31.03 29.02 -4.79
CA GLY A 67 32.01 28.16 -5.45
C GLY A 67 32.61 28.82 -6.68
N THR A 68 33.24 28.00 -7.53
CA THR A 68 33.81 28.41 -8.81
C THR A 68 32.73 28.80 -9.82
N GLY A 69 33.03 29.73 -10.73
CA GLY A 69 32.15 30.18 -11.81
C GLY A 69 31.61 29.08 -12.74
N LEU A 70 32.20 27.88 -12.71
CA LEU A 70 31.78 26.72 -13.51
C LEU A 70 30.28 26.43 -13.40
N PHE A 71 29.67 26.48 -12.20
CA PHE A 71 28.22 26.18 -12.07
C PHE A 71 27.36 27.22 -12.79
N CYS A 72 27.78 28.49 -12.79
CA CYS A 72 27.14 29.57 -13.49
C CYS A 72 27.26 29.35 -15.03
N GLU A 73 28.45 28.97 -15.52
CA GLU A 73 28.69 28.65 -16.94
C GLU A 73 27.90 27.42 -17.43
N LEU A 74 27.89 26.32 -16.65
CA LEU A 74 27.15 25.11 -17.00
C LEU A 74 25.64 25.33 -17.07
N GLN A 75 25.10 26.23 -16.24
CA GLN A 75 23.69 26.58 -16.31
C GLN A 75 23.38 27.43 -17.54
N ALA A 76 24.21 28.43 -17.83
CA ALA A 76 24.06 29.29 -19.01
C ALA A 76 24.02 28.43 -20.29
N ALA A 77 24.94 27.47 -20.41
CA ALA A 77 24.99 26.55 -21.54
C ALA A 77 23.73 25.72 -21.75
N VAL A 78 23.00 25.40 -20.68
CA VAL A 78 21.72 24.67 -20.79
C VAL A 78 20.54 25.62 -21.12
N GLN A 79 20.65 26.90 -20.79
CA GLN A 79 19.60 27.89 -21.02
C GLN A 79 19.62 28.46 -22.44
N GLU A 80 20.80 28.58 -23.06
CA GLU A 80 20.93 29.21 -24.39
C GLU A 80 20.37 28.36 -25.54
N GLN A 81 20.02 27.08 -25.32
CA GLN A 81 19.27 26.14 -26.19
C GLN A 81 19.78 25.89 -27.63
N ASP A 82 20.51 26.82 -28.24
CA ASP A 82 20.89 26.77 -29.65
C ASP A 82 22.07 25.83 -29.91
N ASP A 83 23.01 25.63 -28.95
CA ASP A 83 24.09 24.62 -29.06
C ASP A 83 24.78 24.26 -27.71
N THR A 84 24.01 23.66 -26.78
CA THR A 84 24.49 23.28 -25.42
C THR A 84 25.84 22.54 -25.43
N VAL A 85 26.04 21.60 -26.37
CA VAL A 85 27.25 20.78 -26.43
C VAL A 85 28.49 21.57 -26.86
N ALA A 86 28.34 22.56 -27.74
CA ALA A 86 29.45 23.38 -28.22
C ALA A 86 30.01 24.25 -27.10
N GLU A 87 29.12 24.90 -26.33
CA GLU A 87 29.49 25.71 -25.17
C GLU A 87 30.14 24.87 -24.07
N LEU A 88 29.61 23.67 -23.80
CA LEU A 88 30.21 22.74 -22.86
C LEU A 88 31.62 22.30 -23.29
N ASN A 89 31.86 22.10 -24.59
CA ASN A 89 33.19 21.77 -25.11
C ASN A 89 34.16 22.95 -25.01
N ASP A 90 33.71 24.18 -25.21
CA ASP A 90 34.51 25.37 -24.97
C ASP A 90 34.93 25.48 -23.50
N ILE A 91 33.99 25.24 -22.57
CA ILE A 91 34.29 25.17 -21.12
C ILE A 91 35.33 24.08 -20.82
N ALA A 92 35.20 22.89 -21.44
CA ALA A 92 36.18 21.81 -21.26
C ALA A 92 37.59 22.21 -21.74
N SER A 93 37.68 22.97 -22.84
CA SER A 93 38.96 23.38 -23.45
C SER A 93 39.81 24.26 -22.53
N ARG A 94 39.18 25.00 -21.62
CA ARG A 94 39.83 25.90 -20.64
C ARG A 94 40.50 25.14 -19.48
N GLY A 95 40.27 23.82 -19.38
CA GLY A 95 40.82 22.97 -18.34
C GLY A 95 40.08 23.13 -17.00
N ILE A 96 39.29 22.12 -16.63
CA ILE A 96 38.48 22.14 -15.42
C ILE A 96 39.27 21.52 -14.27
N SER A 97 39.59 22.32 -13.25
CA SER A 97 40.20 21.82 -12.02
C SER A 97 39.27 20.87 -11.27
N SER A 98 39.82 19.83 -10.63
CA SER A 98 39.06 18.86 -9.83
C SER A 98 38.21 19.49 -8.71
N SER A 99 38.63 20.66 -8.20
CA SER A 99 37.87 21.40 -7.17
C SER A 99 36.67 22.17 -7.73
N ALA A 100 36.68 22.51 -9.03
CA ALA A 100 35.64 23.31 -9.68
C ALA A 100 34.31 22.55 -9.83
N TRP A 101 34.35 21.21 -9.80
CA TRP A 101 33.15 20.36 -9.83
C TRP A 101 32.29 20.43 -8.56
N TRP A 102 32.73 21.17 -7.54
CA TRP A 102 32.06 21.27 -6.25
C TRP A 102 31.62 22.69 -5.95
N ALA A 103 30.37 22.83 -5.50
CA ALA A 103 29.83 24.07 -4.97
C ALA A 103 29.20 23.82 -3.60
N SER A 104 29.03 24.87 -2.81
CA SER A 104 28.33 24.82 -1.52
C SER A 104 27.16 25.80 -1.51
N TYR A 105 26.13 25.52 -0.74
CA TYR A 105 25.10 26.51 -0.42
C TYR A 105 24.70 26.44 1.05
N THR A 106 24.17 27.55 1.55
CA THR A 106 23.64 27.65 2.91
C THR A 106 22.11 27.60 2.85
N THR A 107 21.50 26.80 3.72
CA THR A 107 20.04 26.74 3.81
C THR A 107 19.51 27.92 4.63
N PRO A 108 18.53 28.71 4.15
CA PRO A 108 18.06 29.90 4.86
C PRO A 108 17.48 29.60 6.25
N LEU A 109 16.86 28.43 6.41
CA LEU A 109 16.25 27.97 7.67
C LEU A 109 17.28 27.59 8.74
N ASN A 110 18.51 27.27 8.35
CA ASN A 110 19.58 26.96 9.29
C ASN A 110 20.90 27.52 8.74
N ARG A 111 21.20 28.77 9.11
CA ARG A 111 22.41 29.50 8.67
C ARG A 111 23.73 28.79 9.03
N THR A 112 23.69 27.80 9.90
CA THR A 112 24.85 26.99 10.31
C THR A 112 25.05 25.72 9.48
N ALA A 113 24.09 25.37 8.61
CA ALA A 113 24.15 24.19 7.78
C ALA A 113 24.66 24.53 6.37
N ARG A 114 25.88 24.08 6.04
CA ARG A 114 26.49 24.22 4.72
C ARG A 114 26.37 22.90 3.97
N THR A 115 25.72 22.93 2.81
CA THR A 115 25.56 21.75 1.95
C THR A 115 26.52 21.85 0.79
N ARG A 116 27.40 20.87 0.62
CA ARG A 116 28.30 20.72 -0.52
C ARG A 116 27.68 19.78 -1.55
N ILE A 117 27.67 20.19 -2.81
CA ILE A 117 27.11 19.44 -3.94
C ILE A 117 28.12 19.32 -5.08
N HIS A 118 27.99 18.24 -5.84
CA HIS A 118 28.72 18.03 -7.10
C HIS A 118 27.92 18.61 -8.28
N ALA A 119 28.58 19.01 -9.37
CA ALA A 119 27.94 19.54 -10.59
C ALA A 119 26.85 18.61 -11.18
N MET A 120 26.96 17.30 -10.95
CA MET A 120 25.93 16.32 -11.33
C MET A 120 24.59 16.57 -10.63
N HIS A 121 24.58 17.13 -9.42
CA HIS A 121 23.36 17.54 -8.72
C HIS A 121 22.69 18.74 -9.41
N LEU A 122 23.48 19.68 -9.95
CA LEU A 122 22.98 20.79 -10.76
C LEU A 122 22.34 20.25 -12.04
N ALA A 123 23.05 19.38 -12.77
CA ALA A 123 22.53 18.78 -14.00
C ALA A 123 21.22 18.00 -13.76
N ALA A 124 21.16 17.23 -12.67
CA ALA A 124 19.96 16.53 -12.23
C ALA A 124 18.81 17.47 -11.82
N ASN A 125 19.11 18.62 -11.20
CA ASN A 125 18.13 19.64 -10.83
C ASN A 125 17.52 20.32 -12.06
N LEU A 126 18.36 20.68 -13.04
CA LEU A 126 17.93 21.25 -14.32
C LEU A 126 17.17 20.23 -15.17
N GLY A 127 17.52 18.95 -15.05
CA GLY A 127 16.95 17.87 -15.84
C GLY A 127 17.61 17.70 -17.22
N SER A 128 18.76 18.34 -17.47
CA SER A 128 19.49 18.22 -18.73
C SER A 128 20.28 16.92 -18.78
N VAL A 129 19.79 15.96 -19.57
CA VAL A 129 20.46 14.67 -19.80
C VAL A 129 21.79 14.85 -20.55
N GLU A 130 21.87 15.85 -21.42
CA GLU A 130 23.08 16.17 -22.19
C GLU A 130 24.20 16.66 -21.27
N LEU A 131 23.89 17.58 -20.35
CA LEU A 131 24.83 18.03 -19.35
C LEU A 131 25.30 16.88 -18.45
N MET A 132 24.39 15.99 -18.01
CA MET A 132 24.80 14.83 -17.21
C MET A 132 25.75 13.90 -17.96
N ARG A 133 25.48 13.60 -19.24
CA ARG A 133 26.38 12.81 -20.11
C ARG A 133 27.73 13.49 -20.30
N TRP A 134 27.74 14.81 -20.45
CA TRP A 134 28.97 15.57 -20.58
C TRP A 134 29.79 15.52 -19.28
N ILE A 135 29.17 15.75 -18.11
CA ILE A 135 29.86 15.66 -16.81
C ILE A 135 30.47 14.27 -16.62
N GLU A 136 29.75 13.20 -16.96
CA GLU A 136 30.25 11.82 -16.84
C GLU A 136 31.53 11.60 -17.67
N ARG A 137 31.61 12.16 -18.88
CA ARG A 137 32.79 12.03 -19.76
C ARG A 137 33.99 12.85 -19.30
N HIS A 138 33.75 14.06 -18.79
CA HIS A 138 34.82 15.04 -18.52
C HIS A 138 35.28 15.09 -17.05
N CYS A 139 34.52 14.54 -16.11
CA CYS A 139 34.87 14.57 -14.68
C CYS A 139 35.96 13.53 -14.29
N GLY A 140 36.21 12.52 -15.12
CA GLY A 140 37.23 11.48 -14.87
C GLY A 140 36.95 10.57 -13.67
N ARG A 141 35.73 10.62 -13.10
CA ARG A 141 35.26 9.78 -11.99
C ARG A 141 34.14 8.86 -12.50
N SER A 142 34.21 7.57 -12.16
CA SER A 142 33.28 6.56 -12.65
C SER A 142 31.96 6.43 -11.87
N ASP A 143 31.84 7.06 -10.70
CA ASP A 143 30.66 6.92 -9.80
C ASP A 143 29.96 8.25 -9.48
N VAL A 144 30.10 9.24 -10.37
CA VAL A 144 29.57 10.60 -10.17
C VAL A 144 28.04 10.61 -10.04
N VAL A 145 27.36 9.63 -10.65
CA VAL A 145 25.90 9.47 -10.58
C VAL A 145 25.38 9.08 -9.17
N ASN A 146 26.25 8.52 -8.32
CA ASN A 146 25.95 8.15 -6.94
C ASN A 146 26.62 9.07 -5.90
N GLU A 147 27.40 10.06 -6.35
CA GLU A 147 28.09 11.01 -5.49
C GLU A 147 27.08 11.71 -4.57
N LYS A 148 27.26 11.61 -3.26
CA LYS A 148 26.31 12.18 -2.31
C LYS A 148 26.68 13.62 -1.99
N ALA A 149 25.68 14.50 -1.97
CA ALA A 149 25.82 15.79 -1.31
C ALA A 149 26.18 15.59 0.17
N THR A 150 26.95 16.50 0.75
CA THR A 150 27.30 16.45 2.17
C THR A 150 26.79 17.67 2.89
N ILE A 151 26.13 17.48 4.04
CA ILE A 151 25.71 18.58 4.92
C ILE A 151 26.65 18.63 6.10
N GLN A 152 27.19 19.81 6.36
CA GLN A 152 27.94 20.11 7.58
C GLN A 152 27.10 21.00 8.49
N PHE A 153 26.90 20.58 9.73
CA PHE A 153 26.16 21.33 10.76
C PHE A 153 27.16 21.94 11.76
N GLY A 154 27.55 23.20 11.58
CA GLY A 154 28.59 23.83 12.40
C GLY A 154 29.88 23.00 12.39
N GLU A 155 30.41 22.69 13.59
CA GLU A 155 31.66 21.91 13.76
C GLU A 155 31.46 20.39 13.64
N ARG A 156 30.24 19.91 13.43
CA ARG A 156 29.98 18.46 13.30
C ARG A 156 30.58 17.91 12.01
N PRO A 157 30.97 16.62 12.01
CA PRO A 157 31.45 15.99 10.78
C PRO A 157 30.38 16.04 9.68
N PRO A 158 30.79 16.20 8.41
CA PRO A 158 29.87 16.24 7.29
C PRO A 158 29.12 14.92 7.14
N VAL A 159 27.80 14.97 7.00
CA VAL A 159 26.93 13.82 6.83
C VAL A 159 26.42 13.71 5.40
N ALA A 160 26.33 12.49 4.89
CA ALA A 160 25.88 12.25 3.52
C ALA A 160 24.37 12.44 3.36
N HIS A 161 23.97 13.24 2.37
CA HIS A 161 22.60 13.69 2.14
C HIS A 161 22.02 13.14 0.84
N TYR A 162 21.58 13.99 -0.08
CA TYR A 162 20.93 13.59 -1.33
C TYR A 162 21.93 13.07 -2.37
N THR A 163 21.46 12.15 -3.22
CA THR A 163 22.14 11.79 -4.47
C THR A 163 21.57 12.62 -5.64
N PRO A 164 22.24 12.67 -6.81
CA PRO A 164 21.70 13.30 -8.01
C PRO A 164 20.31 12.74 -8.38
N LEU A 165 20.10 11.43 -8.20
CA LEU A 165 18.80 10.80 -8.42
C LEU A 165 17.69 11.39 -7.52
N MET A 166 18.02 11.65 -6.25
CA MET A 166 17.08 12.27 -5.31
C MET A 166 16.78 13.74 -5.68
N CYS A 167 17.79 14.49 -6.14
CA CYS A 167 17.59 15.85 -6.66
C CYS A 167 16.66 15.87 -7.89
N ALA A 168 16.89 14.97 -8.85
CA ALA A 168 16.04 14.85 -10.04
C ALA A 168 14.59 14.49 -9.67
N LEU A 169 14.39 13.59 -8.69
CA LEU A 169 13.06 13.24 -8.17
C LEU A 169 12.36 14.43 -7.50
N PHE A 170 13.07 15.17 -6.65
CA PHE A 170 12.53 16.34 -5.98
C PHE A 170 12.08 17.40 -6.98
N MET A 171 12.87 17.63 -8.03
CA MET A 171 12.54 18.56 -9.11
C MET A 171 11.55 18.01 -10.15
N SER A 172 11.10 16.77 -10.00
CA SER A 172 10.22 16.07 -10.95
C SER A 172 10.79 15.97 -12.39
N ARG A 173 12.12 15.84 -12.53
CA ARG A 173 12.83 15.70 -13.80
C ARG A 173 12.83 14.25 -14.28
N VAL A 174 11.75 13.82 -14.93
CA VAL A 174 11.51 12.42 -15.32
C VAL A 174 12.66 11.85 -16.16
N ASP A 175 13.07 12.53 -17.21
CA ASP A 175 14.10 12.01 -18.12
C ASP A 175 15.46 11.90 -17.43
N ALA A 176 15.77 12.84 -16.53
CA ALA A 176 16.98 12.76 -15.74
C ALA A 176 16.96 11.59 -14.75
N VAL A 177 15.82 11.34 -14.10
CA VAL A 177 15.63 10.16 -13.22
C VAL A 177 15.85 8.86 -14.00
N ILE A 178 15.25 8.73 -15.18
CA ILE A 178 15.40 7.53 -16.02
C ILE A 178 16.85 7.35 -16.47
N TRP A 179 17.49 8.43 -16.95
CA TRP A 179 18.88 8.37 -17.38
C TRP A 179 19.83 7.98 -16.23
N LEU A 180 19.66 8.57 -15.03
CA LEU A 180 20.47 8.21 -13.87
C LEU A 180 20.29 6.73 -13.49
N LEU A 181 19.07 6.23 -13.49
CA LEU A 181 18.77 4.82 -13.22
C LEU A 181 19.35 3.87 -14.27
N ASP A 182 19.41 4.30 -15.53
CA ASP A 182 20.04 3.52 -16.59
C ASP A 182 21.57 3.53 -16.50
N ASN A 183 22.16 4.59 -15.98
CA ASN A 183 23.60 4.70 -15.71
C ASN A 183 23.98 4.24 -14.29
N LYS A 184 23.28 3.23 -13.76
CA LYS A 184 23.60 2.55 -12.48
C LYS A 184 23.53 3.45 -11.22
N ALA A 185 22.75 4.52 -11.24
CA ALA A 185 22.40 5.22 -9.99
C ALA A 185 21.65 4.27 -9.04
N SER A 186 22.00 4.32 -7.76
CA SER A 186 21.48 3.44 -6.73
C SER A 186 20.07 3.84 -6.33
N ALA A 187 19.09 3.01 -6.71
CA ALA A 187 17.71 3.16 -6.28
C ALA A 187 17.48 2.83 -4.79
N LYS A 188 18.53 2.35 -4.09
CA LYS A 188 18.52 1.98 -2.67
C LYS A 188 19.22 2.98 -1.75
N ALA A 189 19.97 3.92 -2.30
CA ALA A 189 20.72 4.88 -1.50
C ALA A 189 19.78 5.62 -0.53
N ALA A 190 20.16 5.73 0.73
CA ALA A 190 19.43 6.51 1.71
C ALA A 190 20.16 7.83 2.01
N ASN A 191 19.40 8.89 2.28
CA ASN A 191 19.90 10.17 2.80
C ASN A 191 20.06 10.13 4.34
N VAL A 192 20.43 11.27 4.95
CA VAL A 192 20.55 11.44 6.42
C VAL A 192 19.27 11.02 7.18
N ASP A 193 18.11 11.19 6.56
CA ASP A 193 16.80 10.86 7.11
C ASP A 193 16.44 9.35 6.98
N GLY A 194 17.28 8.57 6.30
CA GLY A 194 16.96 7.18 5.95
C GLY A 194 15.94 7.09 4.82
N PHE A 195 15.63 8.18 4.12
CA PHE A 195 14.76 8.16 2.94
C PHE A 195 15.52 7.68 1.72
N THR A 196 14.93 6.70 1.05
CA THR A 196 15.36 6.21 -0.26
C THR A 196 14.66 6.99 -1.39
N PRO A 197 15.07 6.86 -2.66
CA PRO A 197 14.37 7.47 -3.80
C PRO A 197 12.86 7.18 -3.82
N LEU A 198 12.44 5.98 -3.43
CA LEU A 198 11.02 5.63 -3.29
C LEU A 198 10.32 6.40 -2.15
N HIS A 199 10.99 6.69 -1.04
CA HIS A 199 10.41 7.51 0.03
C HIS A 199 10.19 8.95 -0.43
N LEU A 200 11.14 9.53 -1.18
CA LEU A 200 10.97 10.88 -1.73
C LEU A 200 9.85 10.93 -2.77
N LEU A 201 9.77 9.92 -3.65
CA LEU A 201 8.65 9.78 -4.58
C LEU A 201 7.31 9.72 -3.83
N ALA A 202 7.24 8.91 -2.77
CA ALA A 202 6.08 8.76 -1.90
C ALA A 202 5.71 10.03 -1.12
N GLN A 203 6.70 10.89 -0.80
CA GLN A 203 6.48 12.12 -0.05
C GLN A 203 5.95 13.25 -0.94
N PHE A 204 6.57 13.45 -2.11
CA PHE A 204 6.32 14.63 -2.95
C PHE A 204 5.36 14.36 -4.10
N GLY A 205 5.30 13.15 -4.66
CA GLY A 205 4.36 12.82 -5.73
C GLY A 205 4.53 13.62 -7.03
N MET A 206 5.75 14.07 -7.34
CA MET A 206 6.11 14.89 -8.52
C MET A 206 5.24 16.14 -8.70
N PRO A 207 5.32 17.11 -7.77
CA PRO A 207 4.42 18.25 -7.75
C PRO A 207 4.63 19.21 -8.93
N ASN A 208 5.85 19.26 -9.50
CA ASN A 208 6.21 20.20 -10.56
C ASN A 208 5.73 19.76 -11.96
N LEU A 209 5.13 18.57 -12.09
CA LEU A 209 4.54 18.11 -13.34
C LEU A 209 3.04 18.43 -13.39
N PRO A 210 2.51 18.83 -14.57
CA PRO A 210 1.08 19.00 -14.77
C PRO A 210 0.35 17.67 -14.58
N LEU A 211 -0.90 17.73 -14.09
CA LEU A 211 -1.69 16.54 -13.71
C LEU A 211 -1.78 15.50 -14.83
N GLU A 212 -1.96 15.95 -16.08
CA GLU A 212 -2.06 15.08 -17.26
C GLU A 212 -0.83 14.18 -17.46
N ARG A 213 0.37 14.74 -17.28
CA ARG A 213 1.63 14.00 -17.43
C ARG A 213 2.04 13.29 -16.14
N ARG A 214 1.53 13.73 -14.99
CA ARG A 214 1.92 13.20 -13.68
C ARG A 214 1.63 11.71 -13.54
N ARG A 215 0.48 11.23 -14.04
CA ARG A 215 0.12 9.80 -13.96
C ARG A 215 1.13 8.93 -14.71
N GLU A 216 1.41 9.27 -15.96
CA GLU A 216 2.35 8.51 -16.78
C GLU A 216 3.78 8.58 -16.21
N ALA A 217 4.23 9.77 -15.83
CA ALA A 217 5.54 9.99 -15.23
C ALA A 217 5.74 9.19 -13.93
N MET A 218 4.76 9.24 -13.02
CA MET A 218 4.79 8.50 -11.76
C MET A 218 4.84 6.99 -12.02
N HIS A 219 4.05 6.50 -12.98
CA HIS A 219 4.07 5.09 -13.36
C HIS A 219 5.44 4.67 -13.90
N LYS A 220 5.98 5.43 -14.87
CA LYS A 220 7.30 5.18 -15.50
C LYS A 220 8.43 5.19 -14.48
N VAL A 221 8.45 6.16 -13.57
CA VAL A 221 9.51 6.28 -12.56
C VAL A 221 9.39 5.24 -11.46
N ALA A 222 8.18 4.98 -10.94
CA ALA A 222 7.99 3.99 -9.88
C ALA A 222 8.36 2.58 -10.35
N THR A 223 7.91 2.19 -11.56
CA THR A 223 8.27 0.90 -12.17
C THR A 223 9.78 0.79 -12.40
N LYS A 224 10.39 1.81 -13.02
CA LYS A 224 11.84 1.83 -13.26
C LYS A 224 12.67 1.73 -11.97
N LEU A 225 12.25 2.39 -10.89
CA LEU A 225 12.91 2.28 -9.59
C LEU A 225 12.87 0.84 -9.08
N VAL A 226 11.71 0.17 -9.16
CA VAL A 226 11.56 -1.22 -8.74
C VAL A 226 12.37 -2.16 -9.64
N ASP A 227 12.41 -1.92 -10.95
CA ASP A 227 13.23 -2.68 -11.89
C ASP A 227 14.73 -2.58 -11.54
N LYS A 228 15.17 -1.41 -11.10
CA LYS A 228 16.53 -1.17 -10.56
C LYS A 228 16.67 -1.59 -9.10
N LYS A 229 15.83 -2.53 -8.65
CA LYS A 229 15.86 -3.18 -7.34
C LYS A 229 15.57 -2.24 -6.17
N ALA A 230 14.81 -1.15 -6.33
CA ALA A 230 14.41 -0.34 -5.18
C ALA A 230 13.58 -1.15 -4.17
N ASP A 231 13.86 -0.99 -2.88
CA ASP A 231 13.19 -1.76 -1.85
C ASP A 231 11.89 -1.07 -1.37
N LEU A 232 10.75 -1.67 -1.68
CA LEU A 232 9.40 -1.18 -1.31
C LEU A 232 9.07 -1.34 0.18
N SER A 233 9.82 -2.17 0.90
CA SER A 233 9.58 -2.50 2.31
C SER A 233 10.55 -1.85 3.29
N VAL A 234 11.54 -1.10 2.80
CA VAL A 234 12.49 -0.37 3.66
C VAL A 234 11.74 0.65 4.49
N LYS A 235 12.17 0.85 5.73
CA LYS A 235 11.65 1.88 6.62
C LYS A 235 12.58 3.08 6.59
N SER A 236 12.00 4.27 6.66
CA SER A 236 12.72 5.50 6.98
C SER A 236 13.46 5.42 8.31
N GLY A 237 14.42 6.32 8.51
CA GLY A 237 15.24 6.37 9.70
C GLY A 237 14.46 6.78 10.96
N PRO A 238 15.14 6.79 12.12
CA PRO A 238 14.57 7.21 13.39
C PRO A 238 14.43 8.74 13.53
N LEU A 239 14.95 9.53 12.56
CA LEU A 239 14.85 11.00 12.48
C LEU A 239 15.11 11.71 13.81
N THR A 240 16.10 11.24 14.58
CA THR A 240 16.42 11.78 15.91
C THR A 240 17.04 13.17 15.86
N HIS A 241 17.65 13.52 14.73
CA HIS A 241 18.26 14.83 14.49
C HIS A 241 17.25 15.91 14.06
N ARG A 242 15.98 15.52 13.80
CA ARG A 242 14.90 16.39 13.37
C ARG A 242 13.88 16.57 14.50
N THR A 243 13.49 17.81 14.75
CA THR A 243 12.52 18.21 15.78
C THR A 243 11.19 18.69 15.19
N ASP A 244 11.04 18.70 13.87
CA ASP A 244 9.79 19.07 13.20
C ASP A 244 8.68 18.05 13.45
N PRO A 245 7.40 18.48 13.48
CA PRO A 245 6.26 17.58 13.70
C PRO A 245 6.16 16.49 12.62
N ASP A 246 6.56 16.80 11.39
CA ASP A 246 6.59 15.85 10.29
C ASP A 246 7.56 14.69 10.51
N ALA A 247 8.66 14.92 11.25
CA ALA A 247 9.62 13.87 11.57
C ALA A 247 8.98 12.78 12.43
N GLU A 248 8.09 13.10 13.38
CA GLU A 248 7.38 12.08 14.15
C GLU A 248 6.52 11.20 13.24
N PHE A 249 5.82 11.83 12.29
CA PHE A 249 5.03 11.10 11.32
C PHE A 249 5.90 10.27 10.40
N ASP A 250 7.06 10.74 9.96
CA ASP A 250 7.86 10.01 8.98
C ASP A 250 8.70 8.90 9.57
N ARG A 251 8.93 8.86 10.89
CA ARG A 251 9.77 7.86 11.57
C ARG A 251 9.31 6.43 11.32
N ASN A 252 10.27 5.57 10.95
CA ASN A 252 10.08 4.11 10.81
C ASN A 252 8.94 3.68 9.86
N LYS A 253 8.59 4.50 8.87
CA LYS A 253 7.52 4.25 7.89
C LYS A 253 8.07 3.73 6.57
N ARG A 254 7.30 2.87 5.90
CA ARG A 254 7.59 2.42 4.53
C ARG A 254 7.17 3.49 3.53
N PRO A 255 7.68 3.47 2.28
CA PRO A 255 7.22 4.39 1.22
C PRO A 255 5.70 4.41 1.07
N LEU A 256 5.05 3.24 1.06
CA LEU A 256 3.59 3.14 1.00
C LEU A 256 2.89 3.82 2.19
N ASP A 257 3.45 3.67 3.40
CA ASP A 257 2.85 4.24 4.61
C ASP A 257 3.01 5.77 4.65
N ILE A 258 4.11 6.32 4.11
CA ILE A 258 4.29 7.77 3.92
C ILE A 258 3.30 8.28 2.88
N ALA A 259 3.24 7.65 1.70
CA ALA A 259 2.33 8.05 0.64
C ALA A 259 0.86 7.98 1.05
N ALA A 260 0.49 7.08 1.98
CA ALA A 260 -0.86 6.97 2.51
C ALA A 260 -1.26 8.09 3.47
N LEU A 261 -0.32 8.89 3.99
CA LEU A 261 -0.63 10.01 4.89
C LEU A 261 -1.42 11.09 4.17
N LYS A 262 -2.43 11.63 4.85
CA LYS A 262 -3.33 12.66 4.29
C LYS A 262 -2.60 13.95 3.89
N THR A 263 -1.52 14.29 4.58
CA THR A 263 -0.71 15.49 4.35
C THR A 263 0.18 15.42 3.11
N ARG A 264 0.40 14.22 2.54
CA ARG A 264 1.37 14.03 1.44
C ARG A 264 0.72 14.24 0.08
N ALA A 265 1.46 14.90 -0.81
CA ALA A 265 1.03 15.25 -2.18
C ALA A 265 0.95 14.05 -3.13
N TYR A 266 1.37 12.85 -2.72
CA TYR A 266 1.28 11.64 -3.53
C TYR A 266 -0.17 11.32 -3.94
N PRO A 267 -0.43 11.03 -5.24
CA PRO A 267 -1.77 10.70 -5.73
C PRO A 267 -2.28 9.38 -5.13
N LYS A 268 -3.30 9.46 -4.27
CA LYS A 268 -3.77 8.32 -3.47
C LYS A 268 -4.35 7.17 -4.30
N GLN A 269 -4.85 7.46 -5.49
CA GLN A 269 -5.33 6.45 -6.46
C GLN A 269 -4.20 5.54 -6.94
N MET A 270 -2.95 6.03 -6.93
CA MET A 270 -1.78 5.34 -7.46
C MET A 270 -0.92 4.67 -6.38
N LEU A 271 -1.45 4.49 -5.17
CA LEU A 271 -0.73 3.83 -4.08
C LEU A 271 -0.35 2.39 -4.42
N TYR A 272 -1.07 1.74 -5.34
CA TYR A 272 -0.76 0.39 -5.82
C TYR A 272 0.66 0.27 -6.40
N LEU A 273 1.23 1.35 -6.97
CA LEU A 273 2.60 1.37 -7.49
C LEU A 273 3.68 1.19 -6.41
N LEU A 274 3.35 1.48 -5.15
CA LEU A 274 4.26 1.32 -4.01
C LEU A 274 4.04 -0.02 -3.28
N THR A 275 3.28 -0.94 -3.86
CA THR A 275 2.96 -2.24 -3.24
C THR A 275 3.84 -3.35 -3.76
N THR A 276 4.21 -4.27 -2.86
CA THR A 276 4.91 -5.49 -3.25
C THR A 276 4.01 -6.44 -4.00
N SER A 277 2.69 -6.42 -3.74
CA SER A 277 1.73 -7.28 -4.42
C SER A 277 1.60 -7.01 -5.91
N TYR A 278 1.77 -5.76 -6.34
CA TYR A 278 1.72 -5.38 -7.75
C TYR A 278 2.98 -5.83 -8.51
N HIS A 279 4.17 -5.60 -7.93
CA HIS A 279 5.45 -5.84 -8.62
C HIS A 279 6.04 -7.25 -8.41
N CYS A 280 5.82 -7.85 -7.25
CA CYS A 280 6.49 -9.08 -6.81
C CYS A 280 5.51 -9.99 -6.02
N PRO A 281 4.65 -10.78 -6.69
CA PRO A 281 3.65 -11.60 -6.01
C PRO A 281 4.25 -12.61 -5.01
N ALA A 282 5.48 -13.07 -5.23
CA ALA A 282 6.16 -14.02 -4.35
C ALA A 282 6.47 -13.48 -2.93
N LYS A 283 6.57 -12.16 -2.76
CA LYS A 283 6.87 -11.50 -1.46
C LYS A 283 5.71 -10.60 -0.99
N SER A 284 4.53 -10.79 -1.57
CA SER A 284 3.38 -9.92 -1.36
C SER A 284 2.90 -9.91 0.08
N LYS A 285 2.50 -8.74 0.58
CA LYS A 285 1.72 -8.59 1.83
C LYS A 285 0.38 -7.95 1.52
N LEU A 286 -0.35 -8.58 0.60
CA LEU A 286 -1.56 -8.03 -0.02
C LEU A 286 -2.60 -7.59 1.00
N PHE A 287 -2.81 -8.37 2.06
CA PHE A 287 -3.83 -8.06 3.06
C PHE A 287 -3.48 -6.78 3.84
N LYS A 288 -2.21 -6.60 4.20
CA LYS A 288 -1.70 -5.36 4.82
C LYS A 288 -1.76 -4.17 3.87
N GLU A 289 -1.35 -4.38 2.63
CA GLU A 289 -1.29 -3.32 1.61
C GLU A 289 -2.69 -2.81 1.27
N VAL A 290 -3.63 -3.71 1.00
CA VAL A 290 -5.05 -3.36 0.78
C VAL A 290 -5.62 -2.64 2.00
N HIS A 291 -5.34 -3.09 3.22
CA HIS A 291 -5.80 -2.39 4.43
C HIS A 291 -5.27 -0.95 4.53
N THR A 292 -3.97 -0.75 4.29
CA THR A 292 -3.37 0.60 4.32
C THR A 292 -3.96 1.49 3.23
N ILE A 293 -4.11 0.95 2.01
CA ILE A 293 -4.63 1.71 0.86
C ILE A 293 -6.11 2.04 1.05
N ALA A 294 -6.95 1.07 1.46
CA ALA A 294 -8.37 1.30 1.68
C ALA A 294 -8.66 2.37 2.75
N LYS A 295 -7.78 2.50 3.76
CA LYS A 295 -7.85 3.59 4.75
C LYS A 295 -7.55 4.96 4.15
N ALA A 296 -6.66 5.04 3.17
CA ALA A 296 -6.24 6.29 2.55
C ALA A 296 -7.15 6.68 1.37
N ASN A 297 -7.42 5.74 0.46
CA ASN A 297 -8.31 5.91 -0.67
C ASN A 297 -8.93 4.56 -1.11
N PRO A 298 -10.26 4.39 -1.01
CA PRO A 298 -10.96 3.16 -1.40
C PRO A 298 -10.77 2.79 -2.87
N SER A 299 -10.84 3.76 -3.79
CA SER A 299 -10.67 3.52 -5.24
C SER A 299 -9.27 3.00 -5.60
N GLY A 300 -8.24 3.41 -4.85
CA GLY A 300 -6.89 2.90 -5.03
C GLY A 300 -6.76 1.42 -4.65
N ALA A 301 -7.55 0.95 -3.67
CA ALA A 301 -7.57 -0.45 -3.27
C ALA A 301 -8.28 -1.33 -4.31
N GLU A 302 -9.33 -0.79 -4.96
CA GLU A 302 -10.01 -1.46 -6.08
C GLU A 302 -9.06 -1.60 -7.28
N THR A 303 -8.35 -0.53 -7.65
CA THR A 303 -7.36 -0.56 -8.74
C THR A 303 -6.23 -1.58 -8.48
N LEU A 304 -5.74 -1.65 -7.23
CA LEU A 304 -4.79 -2.69 -6.83
C LEU A 304 -5.39 -4.08 -7.02
N MET A 305 -6.63 -4.31 -6.57
CA MET A 305 -7.25 -5.63 -6.68
C MET A 305 -7.55 -6.02 -8.13
N GLU A 306 -7.92 -5.08 -9.00
CA GLU A 306 -8.10 -5.34 -10.43
C GLU A 306 -6.79 -5.76 -11.11
N SER A 307 -5.70 -5.03 -10.85
CA SER A 307 -4.38 -5.37 -11.40
C SER A 307 -3.84 -6.70 -10.88
N VAL A 308 -4.03 -6.98 -9.59
CA VAL A 308 -3.62 -8.24 -8.97
C VAL A 308 -4.50 -9.40 -9.46
N LYS A 309 -5.78 -9.16 -9.76
CA LYS A 309 -6.71 -10.18 -10.31
C LYS A 309 -6.29 -10.67 -11.69
N ALA A 310 -5.80 -9.76 -12.53
CA ALA A 310 -5.25 -10.14 -13.84
C ALA A 310 -4.02 -11.07 -13.71
N ASN A 311 -3.24 -10.92 -12.63
CA ASN A 311 -1.98 -11.64 -12.40
C ASN A 311 -2.03 -12.60 -11.20
N ILE A 312 -3.17 -13.27 -10.95
CA ILE A 312 -3.29 -14.21 -9.83
C ILE A 312 -2.39 -15.42 -10.08
N THR A 313 -1.29 -15.49 -9.35
CA THR A 313 -0.42 -16.67 -9.29
C THR A 313 -0.80 -17.55 -8.10
N GLY A 314 -0.52 -18.85 -8.18
CA GLY A 314 -0.63 -19.75 -7.02
C GLY A 314 0.19 -19.23 -5.82
N GLN A 315 1.36 -18.64 -6.10
CA GLN A 315 2.25 -17.98 -5.13
C GLN A 315 1.65 -16.78 -4.41
N LEU A 316 0.79 -15.99 -5.06
CA LEU A 316 0.12 -14.87 -4.41
C LEU A 316 -0.89 -15.39 -3.37
N LYS A 317 -1.68 -16.39 -3.76
CA LYS A 317 -2.56 -17.08 -2.81
C LYS A 317 -1.69 -17.54 -1.64
N GLU A 318 -0.54 -18.20 -1.94
CA GLU A 318 0.66 -18.47 -1.10
C GLU A 318 0.82 -17.61 0.15
N GLN A 319 1.08 -16.36 -0.18
CA GLN A 319 1.47 -15.37 0.79
C GLN A 319 0.24 -14.82 1.50
N LEU A 320 -0.91 -14.76 0.82
CA LEU A 320 -2.14 -14.23 1.41
C LEU A 320 -2.61 -15.08 2.60
N ILE A 321 -2.71 -16.41 2.46
CA ILE A 321 -3.12 -17.25 3.60
C ILE A 321 -2.05 -17.19 4.68
N GLN A 322 -0.75 -17.25 4.33
CA GLN A 322 0.32 -17.13 5.32
C GLN A 322 0.22 -15.84 6.14
N GLU A 323 -0.10 -14.71 5.49
CA GLU A 323 -0.27 -13.42 6.15
C GLU A 323 -1.48 -13.41 7.10
N VAL A 324 -2.63 -13.93 6.65
CA VAL A 324 -3.84 -14.03 7.48
C VAL A 324 -3.57 -14.88 8.72
N VAL A 325 -2.86 -15.99 8.54
CA VAL A 325 -2.48 -16.93 9.60
C VAL A 325 -1.56 -16.29 10.64
N GLU A 326 -0.51 -15.59 10.19
CA GLU A 326 0.44 -14.94 11.11
C GLU A 326 -0.29 -13.95 12.02
N LYS A 327 -1.21 -13.19 11.42
CA LYS A 327 -2.02 -12.18 12.11
C LYS A 327 -3.21 -12.75 12.87
N ALA A 328 -3.57 -14.00 12.64
CA ALA A 328 -4.65 -14.67 13.36
C ALA A 328 -4.35 -14.80 14.86
N SER A 329 -3.08 -15.04 15.20
CA SER A 329 -2.61 -15.16 16.59
C SER A 329 -2.99 -13.98 17.50
N LYS A 330 -3.04 -12.77 16.94
CA LYS A 330 -3.34 -11.51 17.64
C LYS A 330 -4.71 -10.93 17.29
N GLN A 331 -5.57 -11.68 16.58
CA GLN A 331 -6.87 -11.25 16.06
C GLN A 331 -6.87 -10.02 15.13
N LYS A 332 -5.70 -9.44 14.83
CA LYS A 332 -5.53 -8.26 13.97
C LYS A 332 -6.06 -8.45 12.54
N HIS A 333 -6.03 -9.67 12.02
CA HIS A 333 -6.61 -10.00 10.70
C HIS A 333 -8.11 -9.67 10.59
N ILE A 334 -8.90 -9.87 11.67
CA ILE A 334 -10.32 -9.54 11.70
C ILE A 334 -10.50 -8.02 11.73
N ASP A 335 -9.76 -7.30 12.58
CA ASP A 335 -9.86 -5.83 12.65
C ASP A 335 -9.53 -5.18 11.31
N MET A 336 -8.54 -5.75 10.61
CA MET A 336 -8.18 -5.36 9.26
C MET A 336 -9.30 -5.65 8.26
N LEU A 337 -9.90 -6.86 8.28
CA LEU A 337 -11.02 -7.22 7.42
C LEU A 337 -12.22 -6.32 7.65
N VAL A 338 -12.58 -6.08 8.91
CA VAL A 338 -13.66 -5.18 9.34
C VAL A 338 -13.43 -3.77 8.79
N THR A 339 -12.19 -3.28 8.86
CA THR A 339 -11.88 -1.97 8.28
C THR A 339 -11.99 -1.98 6.75
N ILE A 340 -11.48 -3.02 6.08
CA ILE A 340 -11.57 -3.15 4.62
C ILE A 340 -13.03 -3.22 4.18
N LEU A 341 -13.87 -4.05 4.82
CA LEU A 341 -15.28 -4.18 4.47
C LEU A 341 -16.07 -2.88 4.70
N ARG A 342 -15.66 -2.07 5.69
CA ARG A 342 -16.28 -0.77 5.97
C ARG A 342 -15.92 0.28 4.91
N MET A 343 -14.68 0.29 4.42
CA MET A 343 -14.20 1.29 3.46
C MET A 343 -14.43 0.87 2.01
N THR A 344 -14.22 -0.41 1.70
CA THR A 344 -14.28 -1.03 0.37
C THR A 344 -14.84 -2.46 0.46
N PRO A 345 -16.19 -2.62 0.52
CA PRO A 345 -16.80 -3.95 0.66
C PRO A 345 -16.53 -4.86 -0.54
N VAL A 346 -16.40 -4.30 -1.74
CA VAL A 346 -16.09 -5.04 -2.98
C VAL A 346 -14.74 -5.73 -2.87
N VAL A 347 -13.69 -4.99 -2.50
CA VAL A 347 -12.34 -5.53 -2.31
C VAL A 347 -12.30 -6.54 -1.17
N GLY A 348 -13.04 -6.28 -0.08
CA GLY A 348 -13.15 -7.22 1.03
C GLY A 348 -13.74 -8.57 0.60
N ALA A 349 -14.79 -8.56 -0.22
CA ALA A 349 -15.39 -9.77 -0.76
C ALA A 349 -14.44 -10.50 -1.73
N GLU A 350 -13.75 -9.77 -2.62
CA GLU A 350 -12.76 -10.36 -3.53
C GLU A 350 -11.57 -10.98 -2.78
N LEU A 351 -11.09 -10.37 -1.70
CA LEU A 351 -10.06 -10.98 -0.84
C LEU A 351 -10.54 -12.30 -0.22
N LEU A 352 -11.79 -12.36 0.25
CA LEU A 352 -12.37 -13.61 0.76
C LEU A 352 -12.51 -14.66 -0.35
N LYS A 353 -12.81 -14.24 -1.58
CA LYS A 353 -12.86 -15.13 -2.74
C LYS A 353 -11.49 -15.72 -3.08
N LEU A 354 -10.40 -14.95 -2.95
CA LEU A 354 -9.04 -15.46 -3.13
C LEU A 354 -8.64 -16.49 -2.07
N LEU A 355 -9.24 -16.40 -0.88
CA LEU A 355 -9.06 -17.33 0.24
C LEU A 355 -9.94 -18.59 0.15
N LEU A 356 -10.78 -18.72 -0.90
CA LEU A 356 -11.48 -19.95 -1.18
C LEU A 356 -10.51 -20.97 -1.80
N LEU A 357 -10.40 -22.12 -1.13
CA LEU A 357 -9.58 -23.24 -1.52
C LEU A 357 -10.42 -24.44 -1.92
N GLU A 358 -9.87 -25.28 -2.77
CA GLU A 358 -10.40 -26.63 -3.00
C GLU A 358 -9.76 -27.57 -1.97
N PRO A 359 -10.56 -28.19 -1.10
CA PRO A 359 -10.02 -29.13 -0.13
C PRO A 359 -9.49 -30.35 -0.86
N LYS A 360 -8.27 -30.79 -0.51
CA LYS A 360 -7.71 -32.06 -0.96
C LYS A 360 -7.82 -33.07 0.18
N VAL A 361 -8.47 -34.19 -0.08
CA VAL A 361 -8.58 -35.30 0.87
C VAL A 361 -7.28 -36.11 0.84
N ARG A 362 -6.77 -36.53 2.01
CA ARG A 362 -5.60 -37.40 2.09
C ARG A 362 -5.91 -38.83 1.65
N ASP A 363 -7.06 -39.37 2.08
CA ASP A 363 -7.55 -40.69 1.70
C ASP A 363 -8.91 -40.59 1.00
N PRO A 364 -8.93 -40.43 -0.34
CA PRO A 364 -10.16 -40.29 -1.11
C PRO A 364 -11.11 -41.49 -0.95
N HIS A 365 -10.57 -42.70 -0.76
CA HIS A 365 -11.37 -43.91 -0.61
C HIS A 365 -12.16 -43.95 0.71
N ARG A 366 -11.59 -43.42 1.79
CA ARG A 366 -12.22 -43.46 3.12
C ARG A 366 -13.16 -42.29 3.34
N TYR A 367 -12.82 -41.11 2.81
CA TYR A 367 -13.58 -39.88 2.99
C TYR A 367 -13.76 -39.12 1.67
N PRO A 368 -14.47 -39.68 0.67
CA PRO A 368 -14.68 -38.99 -0.58
C PRO A 368 -15.46 -37.69 -0.35
N LEU A 369 -15.01 -36.62 -1.02
CA LEU A 369 -15.81 -35.40 -1.08
C LEU A 369 -17.08 -35.70 -1.88
N PRO A 370 -18.24 -35.21 -1.42
CA PRO A 370 -19.50 -35.42 -2.12
C PRO A 370 -19.45 -34.71 -3.47
N VAL A 371 -19.73 -35.48 -4.53
CA VAL A 371 -19.91 -34.99 -5.90
C VAL A 371 -21.38 -34.62 -6.12
N TYR A 372 -22.30 -35.32 -5.47
CA TYR A 372 -23.73 -35.07 -5.49
C TYR A 372 -24.26 -34.91 -4.07
N THR A 373 -25.20 -33.99 -3.88
CA THR A 373 -25.91 -33.84 -2.61
C THR A 373 -27.29 -33.27 -2.84
N THR A 374 -28.20 -33.50 -1.90
CA THR A 374 -29.53 -32.89 -1.89
C THR A 374 -29.44 -31.47 -1.32
N LEU A 375 -29.78 -30.45 -2.12
CA LEU A 375 -29.80 -29.06 -1.66
C LEU A 375 -31.24 -28.65 -1.33
N PRO A 376 -31.61 -28.52 -0.05
CA PRO A 376 -32.94 -28.01 0.32
C PRO A 376 -33.10 -26.58 -0.22
N ASN A 377 -34.12 -26.36 -1.04
CA ASN A 377 -34.47 -25.07 -1.66
C ASN A 377 -33.37 -24.46 -2.55
N ARG A 378 -32.49 -25.28 -3.15
CA ARG A 378 -31.34 -24.81 -3.97
C ARG A 378 -30.33 -23.95 -3.18
N VAL A 379 -30.35 -24.01 -1.85
CA VAL A 379 -29.45 -23.23 -0.99
C VAL A 379 -28.18 -24.03 -0.72
N MET A 380 -27.03 -23.35 -0.74
CA MET A 380 -25.72 -23.92 -0.44
C MET A 380 -25.62 -24.49 1.00
N CYS A 381 -25.15 -25.73 1.13
CA CYS A 381 -24.84 -26.33 2.42
C CYS A 381 -23.54 -25.76 3.00
N CYS A 382 -23.62 -25.19 4.20
CA CYS A 382 -22.48 -24.56 4.86
C CYS A 382 -22.25 -25.12 6.25
N THR A 383 -20.99 -25.28 6.63
CA THR A 383 -20.58 -25.69 7.96
C THR A 383 -19.40 -24.83 8.42
N TYR A 384 -19.37 -24.47 9.71
CA TYR A 384 -18.28 -23.72 10.31
C TYR A 384 -17.68 -24.53 11.44
N GLN A 385 -16.38 -24.81 11.34
CA GLN A 385 -15.69 -25.63 12.33
C GLN A 385 -14.39 -25.02 12.82
N LYS A 386 -14.05 -25.36 14.07
CA LYS A 386 -12.74 -25.03 14.64
C LYS A 386 -11.65 -25.76 13.83
N VAL A 387 -10.54 -25.06 13.60
CA VAL A 387 -9.41 -25.56 12.80
C VAL A 387 -8.85 -26.89 13.34
N SER A 388 -8.90 -27.12 14.65
CA SER A 388 -8.44 -28.36 15.30
C SER A 388 -9.22 -29.61 14.88
N VAL A 389 -10.47 -29.47 14.43
CA VAL A 389 -11.34 -30.60 14.03
C VAL A 389 -11.06 -31.04 12.59
N TRP A 390 -10.68 -30.12 11.71
CA TRP A 390 -10.32 -30.42 10.32
C TRP A 390 -9.08 -31.33 10.20
N ASP A 391 -8.22 -31.28 11.22
CA ASP A 391 -6.93 -31.95 11.24
C ASP A 391 -6.99 -33.37 11.83
N LYS A 392 -8.10 -33.73 12.48
CA LYS A 392 -8.35 -35.05 13.09
C LYS A 392 -8.72 -36.14 12.08
N CYS A 393 -8.92 -35.80 10.81
CA CYS A 393 -9.12 -36.76 9.70
C CYS A 393 -7.83 -37.49 9.26
N GLY A 394 -6.75 -37.44 10.04
CA GLY A 394 -5.49 -38.09 9.69
C GLY A 394 -4.93 -38.87 10.87
N GLY A 395 -5.05 -40.20 10.81
CA GLY A 395 -4.33 -41.11 11.68
C GLY A 395 -2.83 -40.87 11.58
N ALA A 396 -2.15 -41.01 12.72
CA ALA A 396 -0.70 -41.06 12.79
C ALA A 396 -0.22 -42.33 12.04
N HIS A 397 0.47 -42.17 10.91
CA HIS A 397 1.27 -43.28 10.40
C HIS A 397 2.49 -43.45 11.29
N ARG A 398 2.54 -44.61 11.96
CA ARG A 398 3.77 -45.24 12.44
C ARG A 398 4.74 -45.35 11.26
N ASN A 399 6.01 -45.04 11.53
CA ASN A 399 7.12 -45.42 10.68
C ASN A 399 7.20 -46.95 10.65
N ASP A 400 6.58 -47.58 9.67
CA ASP A 400 7.00 -48.91 9.26
C ASP A 400 7.79 -48.76 7.96
N GLY A 401 9.03 -49.22 8.04
CA GLY A 401 9.98 -49.13 6.95
C GLY A 401 9.56 -50.00 5.77
N ASN A 402 10.00 -49.53 4.60
CA ASN A 402 10.10 -50.25 3.34
C ASN A 402 8.81 -50.43 2.51
N LEU A 403 9.00 -50.27 1.19
CA LEU A 403 8.07 -50.49 0.07
C LEU A 403 7.16 -49.30 -0.29
N ASP A 404 7.72 -48.32 -1.01
CA ASP A 404 7.49 -48.19 -2.46
C ASP A 404 8.06 -46.87 -2.99
N ARG A 405 9.15 -47.00 -3.76
CA ARG A 405 9.70 -45.92 -4.60
C ARG A 405 8.85 -45.82 -5.86
N GLY A 406 7.76 -45.06 -5.80
CA GLY A 406 6.91 -44.81 -6.96
C GLY A 406 6.24 -43.45 -6.89
N ARG A 407 6.79 -42.47 -7.62
CA ARG A 407 6.19 -41.18 -7.96
C ARG A 407 5.80 -40.28 -6.76
N ALA A 408 6.81 -39.57 -6.23
CA ALA A 408 6.60 -38.41 -5.39
C ALA A 408 5.99 -37.25 -6.21
N GLU A 409 4.67 -37.26 -6.39
CA GLU A 409 3.95 -36.06 -6.79
C GLU A 409 4.15 -35.00 -5.71
N SER A 410 4.68 -33.85 -6.14
CA SER A 410 5.01 -32.69 -5.34
C SER A 410 3.90 -32.34 -4.34
N ARG A 411 4.13 -32.64 -3.05
CA ARG A 411 3.26 -32.22 -1.95
C ARG A 411 3.10 -30.69 -2.00
N ALA A 412 1.89 -30.21 -2.25
CA ALA A 412 1.61 -28.78 -2.35
C ALA A 412 2.01 -28.05 -1.04
N PRO A 413 2.85 -26.99 -1.09
CA PRO A 413 3.39 -26.29 0.09
C PRO A 413 2.34 -25.86 1.10
N TRP A 414 1.14 -25.52 0.63
CA TRP A 414 -0.01 -25.17 1.45
C TRP A 414 -0.50 -26.21 2.43
N GLN A 415 -0.46 -27.48 2.06
CA GLN A 415 -0.91 -28.55 2.95
C GLN A 415 0.06 -28.73 4.12
N ALA A 416 1.34 -28.42 3.90
CA ALA A 416 2.34 -28.34 4.98
C ALA A 416 2.13 -27.07 5.82
N LEU A 417 1.74 -25.95 5.19
CA LEU A 417 1.43 -24.69 5.88
C LEU A 417 0.18 -24.83 6.77
N PHE A 418 -0.87 -25.52 6.29
CA PHE A 418 -2.09 -25.84 7.05
C PHE A 418 -1.78 -26.76 8.25
N ARG A 419 -0.86 -27.72 8.09
CA ARG A 419 -0.33 -28.54 9.19
C ARG A 419 0.51 -27.75 10.21
N ARG A 420 1.28 -26.76 9.76
CA ARG A 420 2.00 -25.83 10.66
C ARG A 420 1.04 -24.92 11.42
N LEU A 421 -0.03 -24.51 10.74
CA LEU A 421 -1.14 -23.73 11.27
C LEU A 421 -1.85 -24.45 12.42
N SER A 422 -2.26 -25.69 12.15
CA SER A 422 -2.97 -26.52 13.12
C SER A 422 -2.07 -26.91 14.30
N SER A 423 -0.79 -27.20 14.06
CA SER A 423 0.16 -27.48 15.15
C SER A 423 0.49 -26.26 16.01
N ARG A 424 0.58 -25.05 15.44
CA ARG A 424 0.74 -23.79 16.20
C ARG A 424 -0.50 -23.45 17.03
N LEU A 425 -1.70 -23.69 16.50
CA LEU A 425 -2.96 -23.51 17.24
C LEU A 425 -3.16 -24.61 18.30
N ARG A 426 -2.73 -25.86 18.04
CA ARG A 426 -2.73 -26.96 19.03
C ARG A 426 -1.91 -26.66 20.28
N ARG A 427 -0.79 -25.92 20.17
CA ARG A 427 0.01 -25.53 21.36
C ARG A 427 -0.76 -24.66 22.36
N ARG A 428 -1.86 -24.03 21.94
CA ARG A 428 -2.72 -23.21 22.82
C ARG A 428 -3.84 -24.03 23.48
N ASP A 429 -4.20 -25.16 22.88
CA ASP A 429 -5.22 -26.10 23.34
C ASP A 429 -4.55 -27.45 23.71
N ALA A 430 -3.55 -27.41 24.60
CA ALA A 430 -2.88 -28.60 25.09
C ALA A 430 -3.78 -29.34 26.11
N GLY A 431 -4.71 -30.12 25.58
CA GLY A 431 -5.64 -30.95 26.35
C GLY A 431 -6.60 -31.71 25.44
N ALA A 432 -6.10 -32.43 24.43
CA ALA A 432 -6.90 -33.38 23.66
C ALA A 432 -5.99 -34.37 22.90
N GLU A 433 -5.68 -35.44 23.61
CA GLU A 433 -5.37 -36.83 23.24
C GLU A 433 -5.14 -37.24 21.77
N GLN A 434 -4.18 -38.17 21.63
CA GLN A 434 -3.93 -39.04 20.49
C GLN A 434 -5.20 -39.76 20.04
N ALA A 435 -5.71 -39.44 18.85
CA ALA A 435 -6.71 -40.25 18.17
C ALA A 435 -6.02 -41.18 17.16
N GLY A 436 -6.16 -42.50 17.37
CA GLY A 436 -5.67 -43.57 16.51
C GLY A 436 -6.41 -43.67 15.17
N ALA A 437 -6.01 -44.64 14.35
CA ALA A 437 -6.45 -44.85 12.96
C ALA A 437 -7.94 -45.21 12.75
N ASP A 438 -8.72 -45.34 13.84
CA ASP A 438 -10.15 -45.75 13.85
C ASP A 438 -11.10 -44.65 14.34
N ALA A 439 -10.68 -43.38 14.33
CA ALA A 439 -11.57 -42.29 14.70
C ALA A 439 -12.76 -42.16 13.73
N PRO A 440 -14.01 -42.02 14.22
CA PRO A 440 -15.19 -41.85 13.38
C PRO A 440 -15.05 -40.60 12.49
N PRO A 441 -15.66 -40.57 11.28
CA PRO A 441 -15.66 -39.38 10.45
C PRO A 441 -16.14 -38.18 11.28
N PRO A 442 -15.49 -37.01 11.16
CA PRO A 442 -15.94 -35.85 11.90
C PRO A 442 -17.38 -35.54 11.50
N GLN A 443 -18.21 -35.14 12.47
CA GLN A 443 -19.65 -34.95 12.32
C GLN A 443 -20.08 -34.05 11.16
N TRP A 444 -19.17 -33.20 10.64
CA TRP A 444 -19.45 -32.38 9.48
C TRP A 444 -19.42 -33.16 8.15
N HIS A 445 -18.72 -34.30 8.06
CA HIS A 445 -18.68 -35.12 6.86
C HIS A 445 -20.04 -35.74 6.55
N SER A 446 -20.78 -36.16 7.57
CA SER A 446 -22.14 -36.70 7.41
C SER A 446 -23.14 -35.62 7.00
N LEU A 447 -22.93 -34.34 7.38
CA LEU A 447 -23.80 -33.23 6.95
C LEU A 447 -23.88 -33.09 5.43
N PHE A 448 -22.81 -33.45 4.70
CA PHE A 448 -22.80 -33.36 3.24
C PHE A 448 -23.20 -34.66 2.53
N LYS A 449 -23.22 -35.79 3.24
CA LYS A 449 -23.60 -37.13 2.75
C LYS A 449 -25.04 -37.50 3.17
N GLN A 450 -25.96 -36.53 3.26
CA GLN A 450 -27.37 -36.84 3.49
C GLN A 450 -27.87 -37.86 2.45
N ASP A 451 -28.71 -38.80 2.89
CA ASP A 451 -29.13 -39.98 2.14
C ASP A 451 -29.58 -39.62 0.72
N LEU A 452 -28.77 -40.02 -0.25
CA LEU A 452 -29.10 -39.84 -1.66
C LEU A 452 -30.27 -40.78 -2.00
N PRO A 453 -31.31 -40.30 -2.68
CA PRO A 453 -32.38 -41.17 -3.17
C PRO A 453 -31.79 -42.23 -4.12
N ALA A 454 -32.44 -43.39 -4.21
CA ALA A 454 -31.96 -44.57 -4.95
C ALA A 454 -31.56 -44.26 -6.40
N ASP A 455 -32.25 -43.31 -7.06
CA ASP A 455 -31.91 -42.78 -8.39
C ASP A 455 -31.52 -41.28 -8.31
N PRO A 456 -30.25 -40.95 -8.03
CA PRO A 456 -29.81 -39.57 -7.81
C PRO A 456 -29.89 -38.70 -9.07
N LEU A 457 -29.81 -39.28 -10.28
CA LEU A 457 -29.82 -38.55 -11.55
C LEU A 457 -31.24 -38.14 -12.02
N ARG A 458 -32.29 -38.71 -11.42
CA ARG A 458 -33.69 -38.47 -11.83
C ARG A 458 -34.46 -37.56 -10.86
N HIS A 459 -33.82 -37.11 -9.79
CA HIS A 459 -34.49 -36.38 -8.72
C HIS A 459 -34.16 -34.89 -8.77
N ASP A 460 -35.18 -34.02 -8.90
CA ASP A 460 -35.07 -32.55 -9.04
C ASP A 460 -34.33 -31.80 -7.91
N ARG A 461 -33.96 -32.52 -6.85
CA ARG A 461 -33.34 -31.98 -5.63
C ARG A 461 -31.88 -32.39 -5.47
N VAL A 462 -31.37 -33.27 -6.33
CA VAL A 462 -29.97 -33.70 -6.33
C VAL A 462 -29.20 -32.84 -7.32
N TYR A 463 -28.13 -32.23 -6.84
CA TYR A 463 -27.29 -31.35 -7.65
C TYR A 463 -25.86 -31.85 -7.65
N GLU A 464 -25.16 -31.66 -8.77
CA GLU A 464 -23.70 -31.75 -8.80
C GLU A 464 -23.13 -30.59 -7.98
N VAL A 465 -22.28 -30.91 -7.01
CA VAL A 465 -21.75 -29.94 -6.05
C VAL A 465 -20.24 -30.00 -5.96
N LYS A 466 -19.66 -28.84 -5.66
CA LYS A 466 -18.23 -28.70 -5.41
C LYS A 466 -17.99 -28.15 -4.02
N VAL A 467 -17.25 -28.89 -3.20
CA VAL A 467 -16.88 -28.44 -1.86
C VAL A 467 -15.78 -27.38 -1.94
N ARG A 468 -15.98 -26.26 -1.24
CA ARG A 468 -15.03 -25.15 -1.12
C ARG A 468 -14.74 -24.88 0.35
N LEU A 469 -13.49 -24.58 0.66
CA LEU A 469 -13.04 -24.22 2.01
C LEU A 469 -12.64 -22.75 2.05
N LEU A 470 -13.28 -21.95 2.90
CA LEU A 470 -12.84 -20.59 3.20
C LEU A 470 -11.81 -20.62 4.33
N SER A 471 -10.54 -20.32 4.02
CA SER A 471 -9.47 -20.27 5.01
C SER A 471 -9.39 -18.88 5.66
N PHE A 472 -10.32 -18.58 6.57
CA PHE A 472 -10.28 -17.35 7.36
C PHE A 472 -10.75 -17.58 8.80
N PRO A 473 -9.83 -17.63 9.78
CA PRO A 473 -10.19 -17.86 11.17
C PRO A 473 -11.11 -16.76 11.71
N GLY A 474 -12.13 -17.13 12.49
CA GLY A 474 -13.01 -16.17 13.16
C GLY A 474 -13.93 -15.36 12.24
N ILE A 475 -14.15 -15.79 10.99
CA ILE A 475 -14.97 -15.05 10.02
C ILE A 475 -16.40 -14.75 10.49
N LEU A 476 -16.96 -15.57 11.40
CA LEU A 476 -18.28 -15.38 12.02
C LEU A 476 -18.26 -14.37 13.19
N ASP A 477 -17.37 -13.37 13.16
CA ASP A 477 -17.34 -12.27 14.13
C ASP A 477 -18.58 -11.36 13.93
N LEU A 478 -19.26 -11.02 15.02
CA LEU A 478 -20.44 -10.15 15.01
C LEU A 478 -20.18 -8.79 14.34
N ARG A 479 -18.95 -8.28 14.41
CA ARG A 479 -18.56 -7.02 13.74
C ARG A 479 -18.55 -7.16 12.23
N VAL A 480 -18.16 -8.31 11.70
CA VAL A 480 -18.21 -8.61 10.26
C VAL A 480 -19.66 -8.70 9.81
N LEU A 481 -20.49 -9.42 10.56
CA LEU A 481 -21.92 -9.58 10.28
C LEU A 481 -22.68 -8.24 10.32
N SER A 482 -22.39 -7.39 11.31
CA SER A 482 -22.97 -6.05 11.44
C SER A 482 -22.62 -5.14 10.25
N ILE A 483 -21.43 -5.31 9.66
CA ILE A 483 -21.06 -4.54 8.46
C ILE A 483 -21.79 -5.09 7.25
N LEU A 484 -21.84 -6.41 7.07
CA LEU A 484 -22.58 -7.03 5.97
C LEU A 484 -24.06 -6.61 5.99
N SER A 485 -24.72 -6.60 7.16
CA SER A 485 -26.12 -6.15 7.25
C SER A 485 -26.32 -4.69 6.85
N ARG A 486 -25.36 -3.81 7.16
CA ARG A 486 -25.39 -2.41 6.71
C ARG A 486 -25.14 -2.27 5.22
N VAL A 487 -24.21 -3.03 4.66
CA VAL A 487 -23.93 -3.00 3.22
C VAL A 487 -25.15 -3.46 2.40
N TRP A 488 -25.99 -4.33 2.98
CA TRP A 488 -27.27 -4.68 2.38
C TRP A 488 -28.21 -3.48 2.20
N TYR A 489 -28.23 -2.56 3.16
CA TYR A 489 -29.11 -1.41 3.14
C TYR A 489 -28.76 -0.39 2.04
N TYR A 490 -27.47 -0.26 1.68
CA TYR A 490 -26.99 0.81 0.79
C TYR A 490 -27.06 0.52 -0.71
N GLY A 491 -27.58 -0.64 -1.16
CA GLY A 491 -27.90 -0.95 -2.57
C GLY A 491 -26.73 -1.02 -3.58
N HIS A 492 -25.79 -0.08 -3.56
CA HIS A 492 -24.68 0.07 -4.50
C HIS A 492 -23.67 -1.10 -4.46
N HIS A 493 -23.64 -1.86 -3.37
CA HIS A 493 -22.71 -2.98 -3.19
C HIS A 493 -23.40 -4.35 -3.18
N MET A 494 -24.64 -4.47 -3.69
CA MET A 494 -25.37 -5.75 -3.77
C MET A 494 -24.61 -6.88 -4.45
N ARG A 495 -23.71 -6.54 -5.38
CA ARG A 495 -22.86 -7.51 -6.08
C ARG A 495 -21.99 -8.36 -5.13
N ILE A 496 -21.68 -7.88 -3.92
CA ILE A 496 -20.91 -8.69 -2.96
C ILE A 496 -21.69 -9.91 -2.48
N PHE A 497 -23.02 -9.84 -2.39
CA PHE A 497 -23.87 -10.94 -1.94
C PHE A 497 -24.06 -12.02 -3.02
N ALA A 498 -23.67 -11.73 -4.27
CA ALA A 498 -23.54 -12.76 -5.29
C ALA A 498 -22.25 -13.59 -5.13
N GLN A 499 -21.30 -13.16 -4.29
CA GLN A 499 -20.05 -13.88 -4.10
C GLN A 499 -20.20 -15.04 -3.12
N LEU A 500 -19.72 -16.21 -3.52
CA LEU A 500 -19.74 -17.45 -2.72
C LEU A 500 -19.28 -17.29 -1.26
N PRO A 501 -18.18 -16.57 -0.93
CA PRO A 501 -17.75 -16.42 0.46
C PRO A 501 -18.76 -15.68 1.33
N VAL A 502 -19.40 -14.64 0.78
CA VAL A 502 -20.37 -13.82 1.52
C VAL A 502 -21.65 -14.62 1.74
N GLN A 503 -22.12 -15.33 0.71
CA GLN A 503 -23.26 -16.24 0.83
C GLN A 503 -22.97 -17.32 1.88
N ALA A 504 -21.75 -17.89 1.93
CA ALA A 504 -21.35 -18.85 2.95
C ALA A 504 -21.45 -18.30 4.36
N ILE A 505 -20.96 -17.07 4.58
CA ILE A 505 -21.02 -16.43 5.89
C ILE A 505 -22.48 -16.22 6.32
N VAL A 506 -23.32 -15.68 5.43
CA VAL A 506 -24.74 -15.41 5.73
C VAL A 506 -25.52 -16.70 5.96
N CYS A 507 -25.39 -17.69 5.06
CA CYS A 507 -26.06 -18.99 5.19
C CYS A 507 -25.64 -19.73 6.47
N THR A 508 -24.34 -19.70 6.83
CA THR A 508 -23.86 -20.35 8.06
C THR A 508 -24.34 -19.66 9.32
N MET A 509 -24.43 -18.32 9.30
CA MET A 509 -24.98 -17.56 10.41
C MET A 509 -26.45 -17.94 10.60
N TRP A 510 -27.25 -17.85 9.53
CA TRP A 510 -28.67 -18.15 9.59
C TRP A 510 -28.93 -19.60 9.97
N SER A 511 -28.24 -20.59 9.40
CA SER A 511 -28.47 -21.99 9.76
C SER A 511 -28.24 -22.28 11.25
N ARG A 512 -27.31 -21.55 11.88
CA ARG A 512 -27.02 -21.69 13.30
C ARG A 512 -28.00 -20.90 14.19
N SER A 513 -28.47 -19.73 13.74
CA SER A 513 -29.40 -18.90 14.51
C SER A 513 -30.87 -19.25 14.28
N TRP A 514 -31.20 -19.94 13.19
CA TRP A 514 -32.57 -20.26 12.75
C TRP A 514 -33.39 -20.97 13.85
N PRO A 515 -32.89 -22.02 14.52
CA PRO A 515 -33.67 -22.72 15.55
C PRO A 515 -33.93 -21.83 16.77
N THR A 516 -32.92 -21.08 17.20
CA THR A 516 -33.02 -20.16 18.34
C THR A 516 -33.95 -19.00 18.01
N PHE A 517 -33.90 -18.47 16.79
CA PHE A 517 -34.77 -17.41 16.32
C PHE A 517 -36.24 -17.85 16.34
N HIS A 518 -36.56 -19.02 15.77
CA HIS A 518 -37.92 -19.57 15.83
C HIS A 518 -38.39 -19.79 17.27
N PHE A 519 -37.53 -20.32 18.13
CA PHE A 519 -37.86 -20.50 19.54
C PHE A 519 -38.18 -19.17 20.23
N VAL A 520 -37.35 -18.14 20.02
CA VAL A 520 -37.57 -16.80 20.60
C VAL A 520 -38.83 -16.15 20.03
N MET A 521 -39.02 -16.18 18.71
CA MET A 521 -40.23 -15.66 18.08
C MET A 521 -41.49 -16.38 18.56
N PHE A 522 -41.45 -17.70 18.71
CA PHE A 522 -42.55 -18.48 19.25
C PHE A 522 -42.84 -18.12 20.71
N ARG A 523 -41.81 -18.02 21.55
CA ARG A 523 -41.93 -17.60 22.94
C ARG A 523 -42.53 -16.20 23.06
N ASP A 524 -42.05 -15.24 22.26
CA ASP A 524 -42.51 -13.85 22.31
C ASP A 524 -43.93 -13.72 21.76
N LEU A 525 -44.30 -14.50 20.74
CA LEU A 525 -45.67 -14.58 20.23
C LEU A 525 -46.62 -15.22 21.26
N LEU A 526 -46.15 -16.24 21.99
CA LEU A 526 -46.90 -16.86 23.09
C LEU A 526 -47.08 -15.87 24.25
N LEU A 527 -46.04 -15.13 24.62
CA LEU A 527 -46.11 -14.05 25.62
C LEU A 527 -47.12 -12.97 25.20
N LEU A 528 -47.08 -12.55 23.92
CA LEU A 528 -48.04 -11.59 23.38
C LEU A 528 -49.48 -12.13 23.47
N LEU A 529 -49.70 -13.40 23.10
CA LEU A 529 -51.00 -14.07 23.21
C LEU A 529 -51.49 -14.12 24.67
N VAL A 530 -50.60 -14.41 25.62
CA VAL A 530 -50.94 -14.43 27.05
C VAL A 530 -51.31 -13.01 27.53
N LEU A 531 -50.54 -11.98 27.17
CA LEU A 531 -50.84 -10.59 27.53
C LEU A 531 -52.19 -10.13 26.95
N LEU A 532 -52.48 -10.49 25.70
CA LEU A 532 -53.78 -10.23 25.07
C LEU A 532 -54.92 -10.98 25.77
N SER A 533 -54.71 -12.23 26.19
CA SER A 533 -55.71 -13.02 26.93
C SER A 533 -55.99 -12.49 28.34
N LEU A 534 -55.01 -11.83 28.96
CA LEU A 534 -55.14 -11.14 30.25
C LEU A 534 -55.77 -9.75 30.12
N GLY A 535 -56.17 -9.32 28.91
CA GLY A 535 -56.81 -8.03 28.67
C GLY A 535 -55.86 -6.83 28.81
N ILE A 536 -54.54 -7.06 28.79
CA ILE A 536 -53.53 -5.99 28.85
C ILE A 536 -53.32 -5.49 27.42
N PHE A 537 -54.21 -4.60 26.97
CA PHE A 537 -54.06 -3.91 25.69
C PHE A 537 -53.08 -2.74 25.83
N PRO A 538 -52.26 -2.45 24.81
CA PRO A 538 -51.59 -1.17 24.76
C PRO A 538 -52.66 -0.06 24.85
N PRO A 539 -52.45 0.99 25.67
CA PRO A 539 -53.44 2.04 25.82
C PRO A 539 -53.77 2.65 24.44
N PRO A 540 -55.04 2.98 24.17
CA PRO A 540 -55.40 3.65 22.92
C PRO A 540 -54.59 4.94 22.77
N ALA A 541 -54.27 5.30 21.53
CA ALA A 541 -53.36 6.41 21.20
C ALA A 541 -53.79 7.78 21.78
N ASP A 542 -55.02 7.89 22.30
CA ASP A 542 -55.58 9.09 22.90
C ASP A 542 -55.31 9.23 24.41
N CYS A 543 -54.58 8.30 25.03
CA CYS A 543 -54.15 8.45 26.43
C CYS A 543 -53.03 9.50 26.55
N VAL A 544 -53.40 10.73 26.89
CA VAL A 544 -52.48 11.78 27.36
C VAL A 544 -51.87 11.31 28.68
N VAL A 545 -50.63 10.82 28.62
CA VAL A 545 -49.83 10.50 29.80
C VAL A 545 -49.46 11.81 30.49
N VAL A 546 -50.20 12.17 31.54
CA VAL A 546 -49.74 13.20 32.49
C VAL A 546 -48.58 12.58 33.27
N GLN A 547 -47.35 12.91 32.87
CA GLN A 547 -46.16 12.61 33.65
C GLN A 547 -46.24 13.33 35.00
N ARG A 548 -46.22 12.56 36.09
CA ARG A 548 -45.85 13.06 37.41
C ARG A 548 -44.37 12.81 37.66
#